data_AF-A0A1C4Q292-F1
#
_entry.id   AF-A0A1C4Q292-F1
#
_cell.length_a   1.000
_cell.length_b   1.000
_cell.length_c   1.000
_cell.angle_alpha   90.00
_cell.angle_beta   90.00
_cell.angle_gamma   90.00
#
_symmetry.space_group_name_H-M   'P 1'
#
loop_
_entity.id
_entity.type
_entity.pdbx_description
1 polymer ?
#
loop_
_entity_poly.entity_id
_entity_poly.type
_entity_poly.pdbx_seq_one_letter_code
_entity_poly.pdbx_strand_id
1 'polypeptide(L)'
;MIRRTRAEHAPARQRARVAAAVVAMTGIGCLTWPGAAHAAPGPAQATRSDFNSDIFDDLIVGVPDASSAAGQVSVLPGSVSGPSNTGLKIITQSGSVPGSPETGDRFGADVAYGDVDGDGLTDLAVGSPGEADSVFKERGNVTVLTGSSQLAQGDYFTTADDDPRNPGKARLGTAVAMGDITGDGLDDVVGVGLGSAGSGGWLVWRDSATKKATTLRLTFEDLNHVDVAAGDFNGDGFDDVAVTTVDRYGQARAYEYPSAGRTGLTHAMAIQMGAGRSIAAGDINQDGRDDIVIGQPVPAETAPAYGSTTGGQVTVKLGQDYGLYYRGHTAAISQTTPNVPGEAVEGDAMGTSVDLRDLNGDNTLDIITGLPGKESTVNGVTSADAGSVLLLNLTTTPDGIALKNATGLSQGTGGIGGGGESGDQFGTAVTAGDFTGNGTTGLVLGAAGENNGDGTTVYRPATGPASFLGKGVAGTPTGSRLGSVLTS
;
A
#
# COMPACT_ATOMS: atom_id res chain seq x y z
N MET A 1 52.51 -46.75 -48.04
CA MET A 1 52.79 -47.15 -49.44
C MET A 1 51.94 -46.26 -50.35
N ILE A 2 52.57 -45.39 -51.15
CA ILE A 2 52.14 -44.82 -52.46
C ILE A 2 50.78 -44.07 -52.51
N ARG A 3 50.72 -42.72 -52.53
CA ARG A 3 50.81 -41.73 -53.66
C ARG A 3 49.61 -41.67 -54.65
N ARG A 4 49.05 -40.44 -54.79
CA ARG A 4 48.50 -39.74 -56.00
C ARG A 4 47.10 -40.20 -56.50
N THR A 5 46.18 -39.39 -57.07
CA THR A 5 46.12 -37.97 -57.53
C THR A 5 44.67 -37.55 -57.90
N ARG A 6 44.34 -36.30 -57.55
CA ARG A 6 43.48 -35.23 -58.16
C ARG A 6 42.76 -35.40 -59.53
N ALA A 7 41.55 -34.83 -59.64
CA ALA A 7 41.05 -33.89 -60.69
C ALA A 7 39.61 -33.43 -60.33
N GLU A 8 39.38 -32.24 -59.76
CA GLU A 8 39.04 -30.95 -60.40
C GLU A 8 37.99 -31.02 -61.53
N HIS A 9 36.90 -30.26 -61.41
CA HIS A 9 36.36 -29.34 -62.44
C HIS A 9 35.35 -28.35 -61.80
N ALA A 10 35.73 -27.08 -61.76
CA ALA A 10 34.82 -25.93 -61.74
C ALA A 10 35.36 -24.92 -62.77
N PRO A 11 34.50 -24.30 -63.58
CA PRO A 11 34.52 -22.83 -63.71
C PRO A 11 33.06 -22.29 -63.87
N ALA A 12 32.72 -21.01 -63.75
CA ALA A 12 33.44 -19.79 -64.05
C ALA A 12 32.90 -18.59 -63.26
N ARG A 13 33.79 -17.60 -63.07
CA ARG A 13 33.57 -16.28 -62.46
C ARG A 13 33.25 -15.21 -63.52
N GLN A 14 32.49 -14.18 -63.13
CA GLN A 14 32.67 -12.78 -63.53
C GLN A 14 32.64 -11.96 -62.22
N ARG A 15 33.75 -11.43 -61.65
CA ARG A 15 34.53 -10.20 -61.98
C ARG A 15 33.61 -8.98 -62.14
N ALA A 16 33.78 -7.83 -61.46
CA ALA A 16 34.97 -7.19 -60.87
C ALA A 16 34.55 -5.96 -60.01
N ARG A 17 35.22 -5.73 -58.86
CA ARG A 17 36.12 -4.59 -58.51
C ARG A 17 35.46 -3.49 -57.66
N VAL A 18 36.03 -3.20 -56.47
CA VAL A 18 36.55 -1.89 -56.00
C VAL A 18 37.43 -2.18 -54.75
N ALA A 19 38.75 -2.11 -54.89
CA ALA A 19 39.68 -1.14 -54.28
C ALA A 19 39.80 -1.19 -52.74
N ALA A 20 40.99 -1.56 -52.27
CA ALA A 20 41.41 -1.42 -50.88
C ALA A 20 42.13 -0.07 -50.70
N ALA A 21 41.80 0.65 -49.63
CA ALA A 21 42.62 1.68 -49.05
C ALA A 21 42.71 1.41 -47.54
N VAL A 22 43.93 1.27 -47.03
CA VAL A 22 44.23 1.17 -45.60
C VAL A 22 44.34 2.59 -45.05
N VAL A 23 43.59 2.89 -43.99
CA VAL A 23 43.85 4.01 -43.08
C VAL A 23 43.81 3.44 -41.67
N ALA A 24 44.95 3.55 -40.97
CA ALA A 24 45.03 3.28 -39.55
C ALA A 24 44.47 4.48 -38.78
N MET A 25 43.52 4.24 -37.87
CA MET A 25 43.27 5.14 -36.75
C MET A 25 42.87 4.38 -35.50
N THR A 26 43.60 4.68 -34.44
CA THR A 26 43.30 4.49 -33.03
C THR A 26 41.94 5.07 -32.66
N GLY A 27 41.12 4.29 -31.95
CA GLY A 27 39.88 4.77 -31.36
C GLY A 27 39.16 3.62 -30.66
N ILE A 28 39.10 3.68 -29.34
CA ILE A 28 38.29 2.79 -28.51
C ILE A 28 36.82 3.05 -28.87
N GLY A 29 36.28 2.19 -29.73
CA GLY A 29 34.86 2.18 -30.07
C GLY A 29 34.10 1.38 -29.02
N CYS A 30 33.38 2.10 -28.17
CA CYS A 30 32.31 1.58 -27.33
C CYS A 30 31.37 0.72 -28.20
N LEU A 31 31.21 -0.56 -27.85
CA LEU A 31 30.18 -1.41 -28.40
C LEU A 31 28.84 -0.87 -27.88
N THR A 32 28.17 -0.04 -28.67
CA THR A 32 26.79 0.36 -28.39
C THR A 32 25.90 -0.84 -28.72
N TRP A 33 25.36 -1.49 -27.69
CA TRP A 33 24.14 -2.29 -27.88
C TRP A 33 23.04 -1.36 -28.39
N PRO A 34 22.31 -1.72 -29.45
CA PRO A 34 21.04 -1.07 -29.71
C PRO A 34 20.09 -1.52 -28.59
N GLY A 35 20.04 -0.73 -27.51
CA GLY A 35 18.89 -0.75 -26.62
C GLY A 35 17.68 -0.40 -27.48
N ALA A 36 16.78 -1.35 -27.66
CA ALA A 36 15.42 -0.99 -27.95
C ALA A 36 15.00 -0.09 -26.78
N ALA A 37 14.75 1.19 -27.07
CA ALA A 37 13.93 2.00 -26.19
C ALA A 37 12.58 1.27 -26.16
N HIS A 38 12.36 0.46 -25.13
CA HIS A 38 11.00 0.07 -24.77
C HIS A 38 10.27 1.39 -24.53
N ALA A 39 9.17 1.58 -25.26
CA ALA A 39 8.27 2.67 -24.98
C ALA A 39 7.99 2.65 -23.47
N ALA A 40 8.09 3.80 -22.82
CA ALA A 40 7.56 3.96 -21.48
C ALA A 40 6.14 3.38 -21.47
N PRO A 41 5.75 2.61 -20.43
CA PRO A 41 4.36 2.29 -20.21
C PRO A 41 3.52 3.57 -20.37
N GLY A 42 2.33 3.42 -20.95
CA GLY A 42 1.38 4.52 -21.07
C GLY A 42 1.05 5.12 -19.69
N PRO A 43 0.40 6.29 -19.63
CA PRO A 43 0.04 6.90 -18.36
C PRO A 43 -0.71 5.89 -17.51
N ALA A 44 -0.29 5.78 -16.25
CA ALA A 44 -0.84 4.87 -15.27
C ALA A 44 -2.37 4.91 -15.23
N GLN A 45 -2.89 3.70 -15.15
CA GLN A 45 -4.19 3.27 -14.67
C GLN A 45 -4.59 4.01 -13.38
N ALA A 46 -5.90 4.18 -13.14
CA ALA A 46 -6.52 5.12 -12.19
C ALA A 46 -5.64 5.57 -10.99
N THR A 47 -4.89 6.68 -11.15
CA THR A 47 -4.02 7.23 -10.09
C THR A 47 -4.80 8.00 -9.01
N ARG A 48 -6.12 7.90 -9.00
CA ARG A 48 -7.04 8.64 -8.11
C ARG A 48 -8.14 7.70 -7.67
N SER A 49 -8.56 7.78 -6.41
CA SER A 49 -9.83 7.21 -5.98
C SER A 49 -10.98 8.05 -6.54
N ASP A 50 -11.38 7.90 -7.80
CA ASP A 50 -12.56 8.59 -8.37
C ASP A 50 -13.53 7.55 -8.92
N PHE A 51 -14.58 7.23 -8.14
CA PHE A 51 -15.56 6.19 -8.48
C PHE A 51 -16.74 6.71 -9.29
N ASN A 52 -16.85 8.02 -9.43
CA ASN A 52 -18.00 8.68 -10.04
C ASN A 52 -17.61 9.54 -11.27
N SER A 53 -16.30 9.59 -11.58
CA SER A 53 -15.66 10.32 -12.68
C SER A 53 -15.88 11.84 -12.63
N ASP A 54 -15.90 12.43 -11.43
CA ASP A 54 -16.18 13.86 -11.21
C ASP A 54 -14.95 14.73 -10.91
N ILE A 55 -13.73 14.21 -11.13
CA ILE A 55 -12.41 14.84 -10.92
C ILE A 55 -11.98 15.02 -9.46
N PHE A 56 -12.86 14.76 -8.50
CA PHE A 56 -12.52 14.82 -7.09
C PHE A 56 -12.09 13.43 -6.63
N ASP A 57 -11.01 13.34 -5.85
CA ASP A 57 -10.71 12.10 -5.16
C ASP A 57 -11.85 11.86 -4.12
N ASP A 58 -12.33 10.63 -4.02
CA ASP A 58 -13.35 10.10 -3.14
C ASP A 58 -12.67 9.43 -1.93
N LEU A 59 -13.19 9.64 -0.73
CA LEU A 59 -12.67 9.01 0.48
C LEU A 59 -13.30 7.64 0.70
N ILE A 60 -12.48 6.59 0.81
CA ILE A 60 -12.91 5.24 1.16
C ILE A 60 -12.64 4.99 2.65
N VAL A 61 -13.65 4.53 3.37
CA VAL A 61 -13.54 4.21 4.79
C VAL A 61 -14.04 2.79 5.06
N GLY A 62 -13.11 1.92 5.46
CA GLY A 62 -13.43 0.59 5.97
C GLY A 62 -13.96 0.69 7.40
N VAL A 63 -15.04 -0.03 7.70
CA VAL A 63 -15.69 0.02 9.02
C VAL A 63 -16.00 -1.41 9.48
N PRO A 64 -14.96 -2.23 9.75
CA PRO A 64 -15.12 -3.67 9.97
C PRO A 64 -15.87 -4.02 11.25
N ASP A 65 -15.93 -3.10 12.22
CA ASP A 65 -16.63 -3.32 13.50
C ASP A 65 -18.12 -2.94 13.43
N ALA A 66 -18.60 -2.41 12.30
CA ALA A 66 -20.00 -2.04 12.10
C ALA A 66 -20.94 -3.24 12.25
N SER A 67 -22.10 -3.01 12.87
CA SER A 67 -23.20 -3.98 12.94
C SER A 67 -22.79 -5.35 13.50
N SER A 68 -22.23 -5.38 14.71
CA SER A 68 -21.66 -6.60 15.32
C SER A 68 -20.52 -7.20 14.50
N ALA A 69 -19.66 -6.34 13.96
CA ALA A 69 -18.54 -6.73 13.11
C ALA A 69 -18.93 -7.52 11.84
N ALA A 70 -20.15 -7.31 11.32
CA ALA A 70 -20.45 -7.69 9.94
C ALA A 70 -19.68 -6.83 8.94
N GLY A 71 -19.44 -5.57 9.32
CA GLY A 71 -18.63 -4.64 8.55
C GLY A 71 -19.40 -3.91 7.44
N GLN A 72 -18.83 -2.80 7.00
CA GLN A 72 -19.26 -2.02 5.85
C GLN A 72 -18.08 -1.24 5.26
N VAL A 73 -18.25 -0.75 4.04
CA VAL A 73 -17.40 0.31 3.47
C VAL A 73 -18.26 1.53 3.20
N SER A 74 -17.78 2.70 3.60
CA SER A 74 -18.39 3.99 3.28
C SER A 74 -17.51 4.72 2.27
N VAL A 75 -18.05 5.07 1.11
CA VAL A 75 -17.37 5.89 0.09
C VAL A 75 -18.01 7.27 0.09
N LEU A 76 -17.26 8.28 0.53
CA LEU A 76 -17.68 9.67 0.63
C LEU A 76 -17.16 10.42 -0.58
N PRO A 77 -18.04 10.89 -1.49
CA PRO A 77 -17.58 11.60 -2.65
C PRO A 77 -16.84 12.89 -2.32
N GLY A 78 -15.78 13.14 -3.07
CA GLY A 78 -15.08 14.42 -3.06
C GLY A 78 -15.97 15.57 -3.54
N SER A 79 -15.53 16.80 -3.29
CA SER A 79 -16.22 18.00 -3.77
C SER A 79 -15.32 19.22 -3.64
N VAL A 80 -15.73 20.36 -4.18
CA VAL A 80 -15.03 21.64 -3.95
C VAL A 80 -14.82 22.02 -2.48
N SER A 81 -15.51 21.35 -1.53
CA SER A 81 -15.34 21.53 -0.08
C SER A 81 -14.70 20.32 0.62
N GLY A 82 -14.24 19.32 -0.13
CA GLY A 82 -13.72 18.03 0.36
C GLY A 82 -14.79 16.94 0.44
N PRO A 83 -14.46 15.80 1.07
CA PRO A 83 -15.36 14.65 1.16
C PRO A 83 -16.66 15.00 1.90
N SER A 84 -17.79 14.50 1.42
CA SER A 84 -19.09 14.78 2.01
C SER A 84 -20.04 13.58 1.99
N ASN A 85 -21.21 13.72 2.64
CA ASN A 85 -22.26 12.71 2.58
C ASN A 85 -23.17 12.85 1.34
N THR A 86 -22.94 13.85 0.48
CA THR A 86 -23.71 14.00 -0.75
C THR A 86 -23.23 12.95 -1.75
N GLY A 87 -24.09 11.99 -2.09
CA GLY A 87 -23.71 10.86 -2.92
C GLY A 87 -22.99 9.74 -2.17
N LEU A 88 -22.96 9.77 -0.83
CA LEU A 88 -22.41 8.71 0.00
C LEU A 88 -22.92 7.33 -0.44
N LYS A 89 -21.98 6.40 -0.64
CA LYS A 89 -22.28 4.98 -0.84
C LYS A 89 -21.93 4.21 0.42
N ILE A 90 -22.87 3.40 0.88
CA ILE A 90 -22.66 2.42 1.96
C ILE A 90 -22.75 1.04 1.33
N ILE A 91 -21.66 0.29 1.42
CA ILE A 91 -21.50 -1.01 0.78
C ILE A 91 -21.37 -2.06 1.88
N THR A 92 -22.16 -3.12 1.75
CA THR A 92 -22.11 -4.33 2.59
C THR A 92 -22.23 -5.55 1.69
N GLN A 93 -22.00 -6.75 2.23
CA GLN A 93 -22.16 -8.04 1.53
C GLN A 93 -23.65 -8.33 1.22
N SER A 94 -24.28 -7.53 0.36
CA SER A 94 -25.71 -7.63 0.05
C SER A 94 -26.05 -7.28 -1.40
N GLY A 95 -27.18 -7.79 -1.87
CA GLY A 95 -27.65 -7.54 -3.24
C GLY A 95 -26.77 -8.25 -4.27
N SER A 96 -26.07 -7.47 -5.09
CA SER A 96 -25.10 -8.00 -6.09
C SER A 96 -23.65 -7.94 -5.61
N VAL A 97 -23.41 -7.48 -4.38
CA VAL A 97 -22.16 -7.70 -3.66
C VAL A 97 -22.20 -9.12 -3.07
N PRO A 98 -21.21 -9.98 -3.34
CA PRO A 98 -21.22 -11.37 -2.88
C PRO A 98 -21.33 -11.54 -1.36
N GLY A 99 -21.98 -12.63 -0.95
CA GLY A 99 -22.13 -13.03 0.45
C GLY A 99 -23.40 -12.49 1.11
N SER A 100 -23.43 -12.55 2.43
CA SER A 100 -24.46 -11.98 3.30
C SER A 100 -23.75 -11.34 4.50
N PRO A 101 -24.26 -10.25 5.09
CA PRO A 101 -23.57 -9.62 6.21
C PRO A 101 -23.83 -10.43 7.49
N GLU A 102 -22.81 -11.14 7.98
CA GLU A 102 -22.87 -11.99 9.16
C GLU A 102 -21.96 -11.47 10.28
N THR A 103 -22.30 -11.76 11.53
CA THR A 103 -21.51 -11.32 12.68
C THR A 103 -20.09 -11.87 12.61
N GLY A 104 -19.10 -10.97 12.50
CA GLY A 104 -17.69 -11.31 12.53
C GLY A 104 -17.02 -11.38 11.16
N ASP A 105 -17.74 -11.21 10.05
CA ASP A 105 -17.16 -11.21 8.69
C ASP A 105 -16.13 -10.11 8.49
N ARG A 106 -16.37 -8.97 9.15
CA ARG A 106 -15.54 -7.77 9.13
C ARG A 106 -15.32 -7.25 7.71
N PHE A 107 -16.36 -7.18 6.89
CA PHE A 107 -16.27 -6.53 5.57
C PHE A 107 -15.72 -5.11 5.69
N GLY A 108 -14.71 -4.78 4.88
CA GLY A 108 -13.97 -3.54 5.01
C GLY A 108 -12.89 -3.58 6.08
N ALA A 109 -12.41 -4.77 6.46
CA ALA A 109 -11.26 -4.93 7.35
C ALA A 109 -9.99 -4.32 6.76
N ASP A 110 -9.88 -4.38 5.45
CA ASP A 110 -8.93 -3.62 4.66
C ASP A 110 -9.50 -3.35 3.27
N VAL A 111 -9.00 -2.32 2.60
CA VAL A 111 -9.50 -1.86 1.29
C VAL A 111 -8.35 -1.36 0.43
N ALA A 112 -8.43 -1.63 -0.88
CA ALA A 112 -7.54 -1.08 -1.89
C ALA A 112 -8.35 -0.71 -3.13
N TYR A 113 -7.82 0.20 -3.93
CA TYR A 113 -8.45 0.66 -5.17
C TYR A 113 -7.45 0.60 -6.33
N GLY A 114 -7.97 0.55 -7.55
CA GLY A 114 -7.24 0.43 -8.81
C GLY A 114 -8.24 0.26 -9.94
N ASP A 115 -7.83 -0.05 -11.16
CA ASP A 115 -8.73 -0.35 -12.29
C ASP A 115 -8.48 -1.78 -12.79
N VAL A 116 -9.38 -2.70 -12.43
CA VAL A 116 -9.27 -4.13 -12.71
C VAL A 116 -9.91 -4.55 -14.02
N ASP A 117 -10.69 -3.67 -14.65
CA ASP A 117 -11.41 -3.98 -15.89
C ASP A 117 -11.01 -3.12 -17.11
N GLY A 118 -10.12 -2.14 -16.89
CA GLY A 118 -9.47 -1.33 -17.90
C GLY A 118 -10.40 -0.26 -18.49
N ASP A 119 -11.49 0.07 -17.80
CA ASP A 119 -12.46 1.06 -18.27
C ASP A 119 -12.13 2.50 -17.86
N GLY A 120 -11.09 2.66 -17.02
CA GLY A 120 -10.60 3.95 -16.54
C GLY A 120 -11.40 4.54 -15.39
N LEU A 121 -12.38 3.82 -14.84
CA LEU A 121 -13.02 4.12 -13.57
C LEU A 121 -12.33 3.36 -12.44
N THR A 122 -12.36 3.93 -11.25
CA THR A 122 -11.77 3.29 -10.08
C THR A 122 -12.64 2.11 -9.64
N ASP A 123 -12.03 0.97 -9.42
CA ASP A 123 -12.56 -0.25 -8.82
C ASP A 123 -12.09 -0.41 -7.37
N LEU A 124 -12.76 -1.26 -6.60
CA LEU A 124 -12.52 -1.43 -5.17
C LEU A 124 -12.36 -2.90 -4.80
N ALA A 125 -11.26 -3.24 -4.15
CA ALA A 125 -11.06 -4.50 -3.46
C ALA A 125 -11.34 -4.35 -1.95
N VAL A 126 -12.12 -5.26 -1.39
CA VAL A 126 -12.57 -5.23 0.01
C VAL A 126 -12.32 -6.56 0.70
N GLY A 127 -11.60 -6.54 1.81
CA GLY A 127 -11.35 -7.72 2.63
C GLY A 127 -12.47 -8.06 3.61
N SER A 128 -12.82 -9.35 3.70
CA SER A 128 -13.69 -9.94 4.73
C SER A 128 -12.99 -11.15 5.38
N PRO A 129 -12.06 -10.95 6.32
CA PRO A 129 -11.26 -12.03 6.89
C PRO A 129 -12.06 -12.99 7.76
N GLY A 130 -13.26 -12.62 8.19
CA GLY A 130 -14.15 -13.47 8.97
C GLY A 130 -15.07 -14.35 8.13
N GLU A 131 -15.17 -14.12 6.81
CA GLU A 131 -16.15 -14.80 5.97
C GLU A 131 -16.03 -16.33 6.08
N ALA A 132 -17.18 -16.96 6.29
CA ALA A 132 -17.33 -18.40 6.28
C ALA A 132 -17.86 -18.90 4.93
N ASP A 133 -17.50 -20.13 4.57
CA ASP A 133 -18.20 -20.87 3.54
C ASP A 133 -18.71 -22.23 4.07
N SER A 134 -19.26 -23.05 3.19
CA SER A 134 -19.78 -24.38 3.56
C SER A 134 -18.72 -25.36 4.09
N VAL A 135 -17.44 -25.02 3.96
CA VAL A 135 -16.28 -25.88 4.28
C VAL A 135 -15.51 -25.34 5.50
N PHE A 136 -15.21 -24.05 5.55
CA PHE A 136 -14.38 -23.41 6.57
C PHE A 136 -15.04 -22.17 7.18
N LYS A 137 -14.92 -22.04 8.50
CA LYS A 137 -15.61 -21.00 9.28
C LYS A 137 -15.06 -19.58 9.14
N GLU A 138 -13.81 -19.42 8.69
CA GLU A 138 -13.15 -18.11 8.55
C GLU A 138 -12.17 -18.20 7.36
N ARG A 139 -12.61 -18.79 6.24
CA ARG A 139 -11.75 -18.86 5.05
C ARG A 139 -11.32 -17.44 4.66
N GLY A 140 -12.23 -16.49 4.84
CA GLY A 140 -12.08 -15.12 4.41
C GLY A 140 -12.14 -15.02 2.89
N ASN A 141 -12.40 -13.81 2.41
CA ASN A 141 -12.37 -13.52 0.98
C ASN A 141 -11.89 -12.08 0.74
N VAL A 142 -11.61 -11.80 -0.53
CA VAL A 142 -11.53 -10.43 -1.05
C VAL A 142 -12.61 -10.29 -2.11
N THR A 143 -13.48 -9.31 -1.92
CA THR A 143 -14.53 -8.91 -2.88
C THR A 143 -13.98 -7.81 -3.78
N VAL A 144 -14.20 -7.92 -5.10
CA VAL A 144 -13.75 -6.93 -6.09
C VAL A 144 -14.99 -6.32 -6.74
N LEU A 145 -15.16 -5.01 -6.62
CA LEU A 145 -16.31 -4.23 -7.06
C LEU A 145 -15.90 -3.26 -8.16
N THR A 146 -16.69 -3.17 -9.23
CA THR A 146 -16.35 -2.32 -10.37
C THR A 146 -16.94 -0.91 -10.27
N GLY A 147 -16.16 0.12 -10.59
CA GLY A 147 -16.57 1.52 -10.67
C GLY A 147 -17.64 1.77 -11.72
N SER A 148 -17.57 1.03 -12.83
CA SER A 148 -18.57 1.01 -13.90
C SER A 148 -19.99 0.70 -13.41
N SER A 149 -20.08 -0.15 -12.38
CA SER A 149 -21.34 -0.50 -11.69
C SER A 149 -21.71 0.45 -10.56
N GLN A 150 -20.95 1.54 -10.39
CA GLN A 150 -21.00 2.43 -9.24
C GLN A 150 -20.76 1.68 -7.92
N LEU A 151 -19.86 0.69 -7.93
CA LEU A 151 -19.54 -0.22 -6.82
C LEU A 151 -20.70 -1.10 -6.35
N ALA A 152 -21.74 -1.28 -7.18
CA ALA A 152 -22.91 -2.07 -6.83
C ALA A 152 -22.79 -3.56 -7.24
N GLN A 153 -21.82 -3.92 -8.07
CA GLN A 153 -21.64 -5.27 -8.59
C GLN A 153 -20.18 -5.68 -8.51
N GLY A 154 -19.96 -6.97 -8.24
CA GLY A 154 -18.63 -7.53 -8.21
C GLY A 154 -18.62 -9.04 -8.10
N ASP A 155 -17.43 -9.57 -7.93
CA ASP A 155 -17.19 -10.97 -7.60
C ASP A 155 -16.19 -11.04 -6.43
N TYR A 156 -15.73 -12.24 -6.10
CA TYR A 156 -14.78 -12.43 -5.00
C TYR A 156 -13.84 -13.58 -5.31
N PHE A 157 -12.74 -13.64 -4.57
CA PHE A 157 -11.84 -14.78 -4.58
C PHE A 157 -11.42 -15.17 -3.16
N THR A 158 -10.97 -16.41 -3.02
CA THR A 158 -10.51 -16.97 -1.75
C THR A 158 -9.36 -17.95 -1.96
N THR A 159 -8.82 -18.53 -0.89
CA THR A 159 -7.80 -19.59 -0.96
C THR A 159 -8.35 -20.84 -1.62
N ALA A 160 -7.52 -21.55 -2.39
CA ALA A 160 -7.90 -22.79 -3.08
C ALA A 160 -8.51 -23.87 -2.14
N ASP A 161 -9.54 -24.57 -2.63
CA ASP A 161 -10.27 -25.63 -1.92
C ASP A 161 -9.45 -26.89 -1.65
N ASP A 162 -8.51 -27.18 -2.55
CA ASP A 162 -7.78 -28.44 -2.60
C ASP A 162 -6.39 -28.37 -2.00
N ASP A 163 -5.98 -27.24 -1.41
CA ASP A 163 -4.71 -27.19 -0.68
C ASP A 163 -4.83 -28.03 0.59
N PRO A 164 -4.18 -29.21 0.67
CA PRO A 164 -4.31 -30.11 1.81
C PRO A 164 -3.70 -29.53 3.10
N ARG A 165 -3.06 -28.36 3.00
CA ARG A 165 -2.46 -27.61 4.10
C ARG A 165 -3.33 -26.43 4.54
N ASN A 166 -4.46 -26.15 3.88
CA ASN A 166 -5.42 -25.16 4.36
C ASN A 166 -6.18 -25.76 5.56
N PRO A 167 -5.86 -25.39 6.80
CA PRO A 167 -6.51 -25.97 7.98
C PRO A 167 -7.98 -25.54 8.14
N GLY A 168 -8.49 -24.69 7.24
CA GLY A 168 -9.61 -23.81 7.49
C GLY A 168 -9.20 -22.66 8.39
N LYS A 169 -9.72 -21.45 8.14
CA LYS A 169 -9.31 -20.18 8.81
C LYS A 169 -8.08 -19.49 8.18
N ALA A 170 -8.04 -19.40 6.85
CA ALA A 170 -7.00 -18.62 6.17
C ALA A 170 -7.10 -17.12 6.51
N ARG A 171 -8.32 -16.64 6.80
CA ARG A 171 -8.61 -15.23 7.11
C ARG A 171 -8.14 -14.29 6.00
N LEU A 172 -8.31 -14.72 4.74
CA LEU A 172 -7.94 -13.93 3.58
C LEU A 172 -8.71 -12.60 3.57
N GLY A 173 -8.07 -11.52 3.12
CA GLY A 173 -8.63 -10.17 3.20
C GLY A 173 -8.38 -9.52 4.57
N THR A 174 -7.41 -10.02 5.33
CA THR A 174 -6.91 -9.27 6.50
C THR A 174 -6.15 -8.02 6.04
N ALA A 175 -5.40 -8.13 4.93
CA ALA A 175 -4.81 -7.01 4.23
C ALA A 175 -5.00 -7.20 2.71
N VAL A 176 -5.11 -6.11 1.96
CA VAL A 176 -5.42 -6.07 0.52
C VAL A 176 -4.58 -5.01 -0.18
N ALA A 177 -4.01 -5.34 -1.33
CA ALA A 177 -3.33 -4.37 -2.21
C ALA A 177 -3.74 -4.61 -3.68
N MET A 178 -3.55 -3.59 -4.51
CA MET A 178 -3.77 -3.65 -5.95
C MET A 178 -2.56 -3.06 -6.70
N GLY A 179 -2.28 -3.59 -7.89
CA GLY A 179 -1.20 -3.14 -8.77
C GLY A 179 -1.06 -4.03 -10.01
N ASP A 180 -0.43 -3.56 -11.08
CA ASP A 180 -0.28 -4.26 -12.37
C ASP A 180 0.84 -5.33 -12.29
N ILE A 181 0.55 -6.40 -11.56
CA ILE A 181 1.50 -7.48 -11.31
C ILE A 181 1.85 -8.23 -12.59
N THR A 182 0.95 -8.30 -13.57
CA THR A 182 1.21 -9.01 -14.83
C THR A 182 1.72 -8.15 -15.98
N GLY A 183 1.71 -6.83 -15.83
CA GLY A 183 2.11 -5.84 -16.83
C GLY A 183 1.20 -5.86 -18.05
N ASP A 184 -0.09 -6.17 -17.84
CA ASP A 184 -1.09 -6.17 -18.91
C ASP A 184 -1.93 -4.89 -18.95
N GLY A 185 -1.65 -3.95 -18.05
CA GLY A 185 -2.37 -2.69 -17.91
C GLY A 185 -3.74 -2.89 -17.31
N LEU A 186 -3.91 -3.91 -16.44
CA LEU A 186 -4.99 -4.03 -15.47
C LEU A 186 -4.37 -4.13 -14.07
N ASP A 187 -4.95 -3.43 -13.10
CA ASP A 187 -4.58 -3.66 -11.71
C ASP A 187 -5.04 -5.06 -11.31
N ASP A 188 -4.11 -5.83 -10.76
CA ASP A 188 -4.37 -7.13 -10.16
C ASP A 188 -4.64 -6.99 -8.66
N VAL A 189 -5.24 -8.01 -8.05
CA VAL A 189 -5.66 -7.94 -6.64
C VAL A 189 -4.90 -8.94 -5.79
N VAL A 190 -4.31 -8.46 -4.69
CA VAL A 190 -3.62 -9.27 -3.68
C VAL A 190 -4.42 -9.27 -2.39
N GLY A 191 -4.71 -10.45 -1.87
CA GLY A 191 -5.24 -10.64 -0.52
C GLY A 191 -4.23 -11.36 0.35
N VAL A 192 -4.04 -10.89 1.59
CA VAL A 192 -3.22 -11.54 2.61
C VAL A 192 -4.10 -11.97 3.78
N GLY A 193 -3.85 -13.17 4.30
CA GLY A 193 -4.54 -13.74 5.44
C GLY A 193 -3.58 -14.17 6.53
N LEU A 194 -3.96 -13.91 7.79
CA LEU A 194 -3.17 -14.27 8.97
C LEU A 194 -2.99 -15.79 9.12
N GLY A 195 -3.93 -16.57 8.59
CA GLY A 195 -4.06 -17.98 8.93
C GLY A 195 -4.51 -18.18 10.39
N SER A 196 -4.28 -19.40 10.87
CA SER A 196 -4.59 -19.86 12.22
C SER A 196 -3.37 -20.47 12.90
N ALA A 197 -3.49 -20.78 14.20
CA ALA A 197 -2.38 -21.35 14.95
C ALA A 197 -1.89 -22.67 14.33
N GLY A 198 -0.58 -22.77 14.07
CA GLY A 198 0.03 -23.92 13.39
C GLY A 198 -0.26 -24.02 11.88
N SER A 199 -0.83 -22.97 11.28
CA SER A 199 -0.89 -22.79 9.84
C SER A 199 -0.20 -21.51 9.45
N GLY A 200 0.46 -21.52 8.29
CA GLY A 200 1.12 -20.32 7.80
C GLY A 200 0.10 -19.22 7.48
N GLY A 201 0.60 -18.00 7.36
CA GLY A 201 -0.15 -16.97 6.65
C GLY A 201 -0.33 -17.33 5.17
N TRP A 202 -1.29 -16.66 4.53
CA TRP A 202 -1.70 -16.91 3.16
C TRP A 202 -1.56 -15.64 2.34
N LEU A 203 -1.08 -15.77 1.11
CA LEU A 203 -1.15 -14.72 0.11
C LEU A 203 -1.89 -15.29 -1.09
N VAL A 204 -2.86 -14.58 -1.60
CA VAL A 204 -3.56 -14.94 -2.84
C VAL A 204 -3.48 -13.75 -3.76
N TRP A 205 -2.86 -13.95 -4.92
CA TRP A 205 -2.84 -12.96 -5.98
C TRP A 205 -3.81 -13.38 -7.08
N ARG A 206 -4.61 -12.45 -7.58
CA ARG A 206 -5.60 -12.66 -8.62
C ARG A 206 -5.26 -11.79 -9.83
N ASP A 207 -4.98 -12.45 -10.94
CA ASP A 207 -4.93 -11.85 -12.27
C ASP A 207 -6.34 -11.36 -12.65
N SER A 208 -6.48 -10.07 -12.91
CA SER A 208 -7.76 -9.43 -13.21
C SER A 208 -8.27 -9.77 -14.61
N ALA A 209 -7.39 -9.85 -15.61
CA ALA A 209 -7.73 -10.23 -16.99
C ALA A 209 -8.33 -11.64 -17.08
N THR A 210 -7.76 -12.60 -16.33
CA THR A 210 -8.19 -14.01 -16.37
C THR A 210 -9.09 -14.40 -15.21
N LYS A 211 -9.22 -13.54 -14.20
CA LYS A 211 -9.89 -13.80 -12.91
C LYS A 211 -9.31 -15.01 -12.17
N LYS A 212 -8.08 -15.41 -12.48
CA LYS A 212 -7.45 -16.58 -11.89
C LYS A 212 -6.71 -16.20 -10.60
N ALA A 213 -7.13 -16.80 -9.49
CA ALA A 213 -6.45 -16.68 -8.22
C ALA A 213 -5.35 -17.74 -8.05
N THR A 214 -4.17 -17.31 -7.61
CA THR A 214 -3.03 -18.17 -7.27
C THR A 214 -2.73 -18.05 -5.79
N THR A 215 -2.80 -19.17 -5.06
CA THR A 215 -2.51 -19.21 -3.62
C THR A 215 -1.02 -19.49 -3.37
N LEU A 216 -0.40 -18.62 -2.59
CA LEU A 216 0.97 -18.72 -2.08
C LEU A 216 0.93 -18.79 -0.55
N ARG A 217 1.92 -19.48 0.03
CA ARG A 217 2.04 -19.62 1.49
C ARG A 217 3.09 -18.66 2.01
N LEU A 218 2.75 -17.88 3.04
CA LEU A 218 3.74 -17.13 3.79
C LEU A 218 4.59 -18.11 4.61
N THR A 219 5.89 -17.87 4.70
CA THR A 219 6.83 -18.81 5.34
C THR A 219 6.63 -18.93 6.86
N PHE A 220 5.79 -18.07 7.47
CA PHE A 220 5.61 -17.94 8.92
C PHE A 220 4.22 -18.38 9.37
N GLU A 221 4.17 -18.92 10.57
CA GLU A 221 2.97 -19.40 11.24
C GLU A 221 2.65 -18.50 12.44
N ASP A 222 1.45 -18.65 13.00
CA ASP A 222 1.01 -17.95 14.20
C ASP A 222 1.05 -16.40 14.08
N LEU A 223 0.69 -15.87 12.90
CA LEU A 223 0.64 -14.44 12.64
C LEU A 223 -0.50 -13.77 13.44
N ASN A 224 -0.22 -12.59 13.99
CA ASN A 224 -1.23 -11.72 14.60
C ASN A 224 -1.39 -10.38 13.88
N HIS A 225 -0.46 -10.03 12.99
CA HIS A 225 -0.52 -8.85 12.13
C HIS A 225 0.05 -9.16 10.75
N VAL A 226 -0.58 -8.63 9.71
CA VAL A 226 -0.08 -8.57 8.33
C VAL A 226 -0.46 -7.23 7.72
N ASP A 227 0.37 -6.74 6.81
CA ASP A 227 0.03 -5.63 5.93
C ASP A 227 0.76 -5.79 4.59
N VAL A 228 0.26 -5.18 3.52
CA VAL A 228 0.72 -5.42 2.14
C VAL A 228 0.70 -4.15 1.29
N ALA A 229 1.70 -4.00 0.43
CA ALA A 229 1.74 -2.97 -0.61
C ALA A 229 2.21 -3.59 -1.94
N ALA A 230 1.82 -3.01 -3.06
CA ALA A 230 2.30 -3.35 -4.39
C ALA A 230 3.03 -2.15 -5.02
N GLY A 231 3.95 -2.42 -5.94
CA GLY A 231 4.68 -1.41 -6.71
C GLY A 231 5.88 -1.99 -7.45
N ASP A 232 6.38 -1.29 -8.46
CA ASP A 232 7.54 -1.70 -9.24
C ASP A 232 8.85 -1.35 -8.51
N PHE A 233 9.21 -2.16 -7.51
CA PHE A 233 10.38 -1.90 -6.66
C PHE A 233 11.71 -2.12 -7.39
N ASN A 234 11.67 -2.83 -8.52
CA ASN A 234 12.87 -3.26 -9.25
C ASN A 234 13.08 -2.55 -10.59
N GLY A 235 12.05 -1.87 -11.11
CA GLY A 235 12.07 -1.06 -12.32
C GLY A 235 11.94 -1.88 -13.61
N ASP A 236 11.36 -3.08 -13.55
CA ASP A 236 11.17 -3.95 -14.72
C ASP A 236 9.80 -3.76 -15.41
N GLY A 237 8.96 -2.88 -14.87
CA GLY A 237 7.65 -2.53 -15.39
C GLY A 237 6.54 -3.50 -14.97
N PHE A 238 6.77 -4.32 -13.95
CA PHE A 238 5.75 -5.15 -13.32
C PHE A 238 5.68 -4.83 -11.83
N ASP A 239 4.46 -4.70 -11.29
CA ASP A 239 4.35 -4.47 -9.86
C ASP A 239 4.73 -5.73 -9.08
N ASP A 240 5.60 -5.55 -8.11
CA ASP A 240 5.98 -6.51 -7.10
C ASP A 240 5.05 -6.41 -5.88
N VAL A 241 5.17 -7.34 -4.93
CA VAL A 241 4.36 -7.32 -3.69
C VAL A 241 5.23 -7.36 -2.45
N ALA A 242 5.14 -6.34 -1.61
CA ALA A 242 5.79 -6.27 -0.31
C ALA A 242 4.80 -6.61 0.81
N VAL A 243 5.15 -7.57 1.68
CA VAL A 243 4.33 -8.00 2.82
C VAL A 243 5.12 -7.81 4.11
N THR A 244 4.54 -7.13 5.09
CA THR A 244 5.03 -7.13 6.47
C THR A 244 4.17 -8.03 7.35
N THR A 245 4.79 -8.70 8.31
CA THR A 245 4.15 -9.68 9.20
C THR A 245 4.66 -9.49 10.61
N VAL A 246 3.80 -9.74 11.60
CA VAL A 246 4.20 -9.91 13.00
C VAL A 246 3.58 -11.21 13.52
N ASP A 247 4.40 -12.04 14.15
CA ASP A 247 3.91 -13.25 14.81
C ASP A 247 3.44 -12.99 16.24
N ARG A 248 2.73 -13.96 16.83
CA ARG A 248 2.23 -13.87 18.21
C ARG A 248 3.30 -13.64 19.28
N TYR A 249 4.57 -13.83 18.94
CA TYR A 249 5.71 -13.59 19.83
C TYR A 249 6.33 -12.20 19.64
N GLY A 250 5.76 -11.38 18.75
CA GLY A 250 6.22 -10.04 18.45
C GLY A 250 7.40 -10.00 17.49
N GLN A 251 7.72 -11.09 16.78
CA GLN A 251 8.78 -11.05 15.77
C GLN A 251 8.21 -10.54 14.45
N ALA A 252 8.68 -9.38 14.04
CA ALA A 252 8.31 -8.77 12.77
C ALA A 252 9.23 -9.23 11.62
N ARG A 253 8.66 -9.45 10.43
CA ARG A 253 9.41 -9.81 9.20
C ARG A 253 8.75 -9.19 7.97
N ALA A 254 9.56 -8.84 6.98
CA ALA A 254 9.10 -8.26 5.72
C ALA A 254 9.69 -9.01 4.51
N TYR A 255 8.86 -9.21 3.48
CA TYR A 255 9.20 -9.95 2.26
C TYR A 255 8.70 -9.23 1.03
N GLU A 256 9.49 -9.29 -0.01
CA GLU A 256 9.11 -8.92 -1.36
C GLU A 256 8.83 -10.21 -2.14
N TYR A 257 7.77 -10.22 -2.92
CA TYR A 257 7.45 -11.24 -3.90
C TYR A 257 7.60 -10.59 -5.28
N PRO A 258 8.76 -10.74 -5.93
CA PRO A 258 8.97 -10.10 -7.23
C PRO A 258 8.07 -10.72 -8.28
N SER A 259 7.51 -9.91 -9.17
CA SER A 259 6.80 -10.40 -10.33
C SER A 259 7.77 -10.93 -11.39
N ALA A 260 7.32 -11.92 -12.16
CA ALA A 260 7.96 -12.31 -13.41
C ALA A 260 7.03 -12.00 -14.60
N GLY A 261 6.28 -10.91 -14.47
CA GLY A 261 5.25 -10.46 -15.40
C GLY A 261 4.11 -11.46 -15.51
N ARG A 262 3.75 -11.87 -16.74
CA ARG A 262 2.61 -12.78 -17.00
C ARG A 262 2.66 -14.15 -16.32
N THR A 263 3.78 -14.55 -15.74
CA THR A 263 3.86 -15.77 -14.91
C THR A 263 3.50 -15.54 -13.45
N GLY A 264 3.28 -14.28 -13.06
CA GLY A 264 2.92 -13.81 -11.73
C GLY A 264 4.10 -13.75 -10.77
N LEU A 265 3.76 -13.67 -9.49
CA LEU A 265 4.69 -13.57 -8.38
C LEU A 265 5.62 -14.78 -8.25
N THR A 266 6.88 -14.51 -7.92
CA THR A 266 7.95 -15.48 -7.74
C THR A 266 8.24 -15.77 -6.27
N HIS A 267 9.45 -16.25 -5.96
CA HIS A 267 9.81 -16.63 -4.60
C HIS A 267 10.06 -15.41 -3.71
N ALA A 268 9.57 -15.47 -2.48
CA ALA A 268 9.75 -14.42 -1.48
C ALA A 268 11.23 -14.14 -1.20
N MET A 269 11.61 -12.87 -1.22
CA MET A 269 12.92 -12.36 -0.85
C MET A 269 12.81 -11.52 0.42
N ALA A 270 13.68 -11.77 1.40
CA ALA A 270 13.61 -11.08 2.69
C ALA A 270 14.08 -9.63 2.57
N ILE A 271 13.20 -8.69 2.91
CA ILE A 271 13.49 -7.25 2.90
C ILE A 271 14.46 -6.89 4.03
N GLN A 272 15.55 -6.17 3.73
CA GLN A 272 16.64 -5.90 4.68
C GLN A 272 16.53 -4.51 5.35
N MET A 273 15.42 -4.19 6.05
CA MET A 273 15.28 -2.94 6.84
C MET A 273 14.62 -3.06 8.22
N GLY A 274 14.33 -4.29 8.66
CA GLY A 274 13.35 -4.52 9.72
C GLY A 274 11.95 -4.61 9.14
N ALA A 275 10.95 -4.80 9.99
CA ALA A 275 9.56 -4.96 9.59
C ALA A 275 8.67 -4.15 10.54
N GLY A 276 7.36 -4.18 10.34
CA GLY A 276 6.46 -3.32 11.08
C GLY A 276 4.99 -3.67 10.93
N ARG A 277 4.14 -2.72 11.30
CA ARG A 277 2.68 -2.88 11.31
C ARG A 277 1.95 -2.09 10.22
N SER A 278 2.63 -1.20 9.53
CA SER A 278 2.06 -0.51 8.39
C SER A 278 3.08 -0.42 7.26
N ILE A 279 2.63 -0.47 6.01
CA ILE A 279 3.47 -0.31 4.82
C ILE A 279 2.77 0.57 3.79
N ALA A 280 3.51 1.46 3.13
CA ALA A 280 3.06 2.18 1.94
C ALA A 280 4.17 2.15 0.87
N ALA A 281 3.76 2.18 -0.40
CA ALA A 281 4.65 2.13 -1.55
C ALA A 281 4.46 3.34 -2.47
N GLY A 282 5.50 3.70 -3.20
CA GLY A 282 5.50 4.74 -4.23
C GLY A 282 6.89 5.29 -4.46
N ASP A 283 7.16 5.81 -5.66
CA ASP A 283 8.45 6.43 -6.02
C ASP A 283 8.70 7.75 -5.24
N ILE A 284 9.39 7.64 -4.10
CA ILE A 284 9.68 8.77 -3.21
C ILE A 284 10.70 9.70 -3.87
N ASN A 285 11.66 9.14 -4.60
CA ASN A 285 12.84 9.85 -5.07
C ASN A 285 12.82 10.24 -6.57
N GLN A 286 11.77 9.86 -7.29
CA GLN A 286 11.57 10.06 -8.73
C GLN A 286 12.61 9.37 -9.61
N ASP A 287 13.08 8.19 -9.23
CA ASP A 287 14.03 7.41 -10.03
C ASP A 287 13.36 6.38 -10.96
N GLY A 288 12.04 6.29 -10.92
CA GLY A 288 11.24 5.38 -11.73
C GLY A 288 11.10 3.98 -11.16
N ARG A 289 11.52 3.77 -9.91
CA ARG A 289 11.18 2.59 -9.11
C ARG A 289 10.36 3.01 -7.91
N ASP A 290 9.40 2.19 -7.55
CA ASP A 290 8.69 2.41 -6.30
C ASP A 290 9.61 2.14 -5.11
N ASP A 291 9.41 2.95 -4.08
CA ASP A 291 10.05 2.83 -2.78
C ASP A 291 9.02 2.33 -1.75
N ILE A 292 9.47 1.95 -0.56
CA ILE A 292 8.55 1.63 0.55
C ILE A 292 8.88 2.42 1.82
N VAL A 293 7.85 2.66 2.61
CA VAL A 293 7.96 3.06 4.01
C VAL A 293 7.28 2.03 4.90
N ILE A 294 7.96 1.58 5.96
CA ILE A 294 7.39 0.68 6.97
C ILE A 294 7.28 1.43 8.30
N GLY A 295 6.08 1.43 8.88
CA GLY A 295 5.82 1.95 10.22
C GLY A 295 6.07 0.89 11.31
N GLN A 296 6.85 1.26 12.32
CA GLN A 296 7.41 0.37 13.34
C GLN A 296 7.06 0.90 14.74
N PRO A 297 5.79 0.79 15.16
CA PRO A 297 5.31 1.40 16.40
C PRO A 297 5.85 0.73 17.66
N VAL A 298 6.36 -0.50 17.55
CA VAL A 298 7.01 -1.18 18.68
C VAL A 298 8.53 -1.25 18.42
N PRO A 299 9.38 -0.77 19.35
CA PRO A 299 10.84 -0.74 19.14
C PRO A 299 11.46 -2.09 18.76
N ALA A 300 10.90 -3.20 19.25
CA ALA A 300 11.37 -4.56 18.97
C ALA A 300 11.23 -5.00 17.49
N GLU A 301 10.49 -4.25 16.67
CA GLU A 301 10.25 -4.54 15.25
C GLU A 301 11.34 -3.99 14.33
N THR A 302 12.14 -3.08 14.88
CA THR A 302 13.26 -2.45 14.18
C THR A 302 14.40 -3.44 14.01
N ALA A 303 15.07 -3.40 12.86
CA ALA A 303 16.31 -4.15 12.70
C ALA A 303 17.46 -3.38 13.38
N PRO A 304 18.31 -4.03 14.21
CA PRO A 304 19.36 -3.34 14.97
C PRO A 304 20.32 -2.47 14.14
N ALA A 305 20.45 -2.76 12.85
CA ALA A 305 21.29 -2.00 11.93
C ALA A 305 20.77 -0.58 11.61
N TYR A 306 19.48 -0.30 11.85
CA TYR A 306 18.83 0.96 11.48
C TYR A 306 18.34 1.77 12.70
N GLY A 307 18.81 1.40 13.89
CA GLY A 307 18.42 2.01 15.15
C GLY A 307 17.10 1.46 15.70
N SER A 308 16.92 1.59 17.00
CA SER A 308 15.68 1.31 17.72
C SER A 308 15.39 2.50 18.60
N THR A 309 14.25 3.15 18.41
CA THR A 309 13.87 4.33 19.20
C THR A 309 12.64 4.07 20.04
N THR A 310 12.70 4.50 21.30
CA THR A 310 11.54 4.56 22.20
C THR A 310 10.42 5.35 21.51
N GLY A 311 9.18 4.85 21.57
CA GLY A 311 8.02 5.49 20.93
C GLY A 311 7.75 5.13 19.48
N GLY A 312 8.60 4.31 18.85
CA GLY A 312 8.43 3.84 17.47
C GLY A 312 9.18 4.70 16.45
N GLN A 313 9.06 4.31 15.18
CA GLN A 313 9.70 4.99 14.04
C GLN A 313 9.03 4.62 12.72
N VAL A 314 9.42 5.30 11.65
CA VAL A 314 9.22 4.84 10.27
C VAL A 314 10.58 4.59 9.62
N THR A 315 10.66 3.59 8.75
CA THR A 315 11.87 3.29 7.98
C THR A 315 11.54 3.25 6.50
N VAL A 316 12.24 4.08 5.73
CA VAL A 316 12.12 4.14 4.27
C VAL A 316 13.17 3.25 3.63
N LYS A 317 12.82 2.67 2.50
CA LYS A 317 13.71 1.96 1.61
C LYS A 317 13.47 2.34 0.17
N LEU A 318 14.55 2.70 -0.50
CA LEU A 318 14.48 2.96 -1.93
C LEU A 318 14.56 1.66 -2.75
N GLY A 319 13.75 1.59 -3.79
CA GLY A 319 13.80 0.58 -4.84
C GLY A 319 15.16 0.57 -5.54
N GLN A 320 15.56 -0.60 -6.01
CA GLN A 320 16.86 -0.83 -6.67
C GLN A 320 16.68 -1.86 -7.78
N ASP A 321 17.63 -2.00 -8.71
CA ASP A 321 17.57 -2.97 -9.82
C ASP A 321 17.32 -4.46 -9.42
N TYR A 322 17.38 -4.79 -8.13
CA TYR A 322 17.11 -6.12 -7.60
C TYR A 322 16.01 -6.08 -6.49
N GLY A 323 15.14 -5.07 -6.56
CA GLY A 323 14.10 -4.81 -5.57
C GLY A 323 14.63 -4.31 -4.23
N LEU A 324 13.94 -4.69 -3.16
CA LEU A 324 14.12 -4.24 -1.78
C LEU A 324 15.08 -5.13 -0.97
N TYR A 325 15.64 -6.17 -1.61
CA TYR A 325 16.44 -7.21 -0.94
C TYR A 325 17.81 -6.75 -0.43
N TYR A 326 18.55 -5.91 -1.16
CA TYR A 326 19.93 -5.57 -0.77
C TYR A 326 19.99 -4.49 0.32
N ARG A 327 21.06 -4.50 1.14
CA ARG A 327 21.29 -3.48 2.19
C ARG A 327 21.66 -2.13 1.60
N GLY A 328 21.36 -1.05 2.32
CA GLY A 328 21.60 0.34 1.88
C GLY A 328 20.33 1.03 1.41
N HIS A 329 20.43 2.31 1.02
CA HIS A 329 19.28 3.11 0.59
C HIS A 329 18.11 3.07 1.59
N THR A 330 18.45 3.18 2.87
CA THR A 330 17.50 3.05 3.97
C THR A 330 17.66 4.22 4.92
N ALA A 331 16.56 4.87 5.28
CA ALA A 331 16.54 5.97 6.23
C ALA A 331 15.49 5.71 7.31
N ALA A 332 15.91 5.73 8.58
CA ALA A 332 15.01 5.63 9.72
C ALA A 332 14.73 7.03 10.30
N ILE A 333 13.45 7.32 10.56
CA ILE A 333 12.99 8.60 11.09
C ILE A 333 12.12 8.35 12.32
N SER A 334 12.43 9.02 13.42
CA SER A 334 11.62 9.01 14.65
C SER A 334 11.55 10.38 15.29
N GLN A 335 10.83 10.52 16.40
CA GLN A 335 10.80 11.76 17.19
C GLN A 335 12.17 12.16 17.77
N THR A 336 13.15 11.26 17.76
CA THR A 336 14.54 11.59 18.13
C THR A 336 15.37 12.13 16.96
N THR A 337 14.87 12.00 15.73
CA THR A 337 15.51 12.57 14.54
C THR A 337 15.48 14.10 14.62
N PRO A 338 16.59 14.81 14.31
CA PRO A 338 16.61 16.26 14.35
C PRO A 338 15.46 16.89 13.56
N ASN A 339 14.84 17.92 14.13
CA ASN A 339 13.70 18.66 13.57
C ASN A 339 12.37 17.89 13.50
N VAL A 340 12.27 16.70 14.10
CA VAL A 340 10.98 16.04 14.32
C VAL A 340 10.35 16.56 15.63
N PRO A 341 9.11 17.07 15.60
CA PRO A 341 8.44 17.57 16.80
C PRO A 341 8.10 16.48 17.82
N GLY A 342 8.11 16.87 19.10
CA GLY A 342 7.69 16.05 20.22
C GLY A 342 8.81 15.19 20.81
N GLU A 343 8.64 14.80 22.06
CA GLU A 343 9.56 13.87 22.74
C GLU A 343 9.16 12.44 22.45
N ALA A 344 10.14 11.56 22.24
CA ALA A 344 9.92 10.14 21.99
C ALA A 344 9.67 9.38 23.31
N VAL A 345 8.45 8.87 23.51
CA VAL A 345 8.00 8.22 24.76
C VAL A 345 7.48 6.82 24.47
N GLU A 346 7.74 5.88 25.39
CA GLU A 346 7.23 4.50 25.27
C GLU A 346 5.70 4.51 25.24
N GLY A 347 5.11 3.90 24.21
CA GLY A 347 3.66 3.91 24.01
C GLY A 347 3.19 4.87 22.93
N ASP A 348 3.99 5.86 22.50
CA ASP A 348 3.60 6.84 21.45
C ASP A 348 3.14 6.16 20.15
N ALA A 349 3.74 5.01 19.83
CA ALA A 349 3.38 4.13 18.72
C ALA A 349 3.48 4.80 17.34
N MET A 350 4.56 5.56 17.10
CA MET A 350 4.88 6.13 15.79
C MET A 350 5.07 5.07 14.73
N GLY A 351 4.37 5.22 13.60
CA GLY A 351 4.33 4.20 12.55
C GLY A 351 3.16 3.22 12.69
N THR A 352 2.15 3.53 13.52
CA THR A 352 0.93 2.69 13.56
C THR A 352 0.21 2.71 12.22
N SER A 353 0.19 3.86 11.55
CA SER A 353 -0.26 4.04 10.18
C SER A 353 0.77 4.86 9.41
N VAL A 354 0.89 4.60 8.10
CA VAL A 354 1.73 5.35 7.18
C VAL A 354 1.00 5.55 5.85
N ASP A 355 1.26 6.68 5.20
CA ASP A 355 0.85 6.96 3.83
C ASP A 355 1.92 7.81 3.13
N LEU A 356 2.02 7.73 1.81
CA LEU A 356 2.98 8.45 0.98
C LEU A 356 2.26 9.40 0.02
N ARG A 357 2.58 10.69 0.10
CA ARG A 357 1.99 11.70 -0.79
C ARG A 357 2.90 12.91 -0.92
N ASP A 358 2.91 13.56 -2.09
CA ASP A 358 3.52 14.89 -2.18
C ASP A 358 2.62 15.90 -1.45
N LEU A 359 3.08 16.34 -0.28
CA LEU A 359 2.34 17.27 0.58
C LEU A 359 2.64 18.73 0.24
N ASN A 360 3.68 18.99 -0.55
CA ASN A 360 4.25 20.32 -0.69
C ASN A 360 4.47 20.79 -2.14
N GLY A 361 4.18 19.93 -3.12
CA GLY A 361 4.25 20.21 -4.54
C GLY A 361 5.68 20.22 -5.08
N ASP A 362 6.64 19.56 -4.41
CA ASP A 362 8.02 19.41 -4.90
C ASP A 362 8.29 18.07 -5.60
N ASN A 363 7.22 17.32 -5.88
CA ASN A 363 7.17 16.00 -6.50
C ASN A 363 7.87 14.89 -5.70
N THR A 364 8.54 15.20 -4.59
CA THR A 364 9.09 14.17 -3.69
C THR A 364 7.93 13.67 -2.84
N LEU A 365 7.71 12.36 -2.75
CA LEU A 365 6.70 11.87 -1.83
C LEU A 365 7.17 12.10 -0.39
N ASP A 366 6.26 12.62 0.43
CA ASP A 366 6.46 12.83 1.86
C ASP A 366 5.73 11.74 2.65
N ILE A 367 6.11 11.53 3.91
CA ILE A 367 5.48 10.51 4.76
C ILE A 367 4.46 11.18 5.69
N ILE A 368 3.26 10.62 5.74
CA ILE A 368 2.29 10.88 6.81
C ILE A 368 2.36 9.69 7.76
N THR A 369 2.49 9.91 9.07
CA THR A 369 2.51 8.79 10.02
C THR A 369 1.77 9.08 11.33
N GLY A 370 1.02 8.08 11.79
CA GLY A 370 0.23 8.13 13.02
C GLY A 370 0.99 7.70 14.27
N LEU A 371 0.69 8.39 15.38
CA LEU A 371 1.17 8.17 16.75
C LEU A 371 -0.05 8.11 17.70
N PRO A 372 -0.94 7.11 17.60
CA PRO A 372 -2.21 7.11 18.33
C PRO A 372 -2.05 7.01 19.85
N GLY A 373 -0.90 6.55 20.37
CA GLY A 373 -0.63 6.55 21.80
C GLY A 373 -0.05 7.87 22.32
N LYS A 374 0.21 8.84 21.43
CA LYS A 374 0.83 10.11 21.85
C LYS A 374 -0.09 10.88 22.78
N GLU A 375 0.44 11.38 23.89
CA GLU A 375 -0.32 12.27 24.76
C GLU A 375 -0.46 13.68 24.15
N SER A 376 -1.61 14.30 24.39
CA SER A 376 -1.85 15.69 24.02
C SER A 376 -1.90 16.56 25.28
N THR A 377 -1.09 17.61 25.33
CA THR A 377 -1.12 18.59 26.42
C THR A 377 -1.60 19.95 25.91
N VAL A 378 -2.81 20.34 26.29
CA VAL A 378 -3.39 21.64 25.93
C VAL A 378 -3.69 22.42 27.21
N ASN A 379 -3.18 23.66 27.30
CA ASN A 379 -3.34 24.54 28.47
C ASN A 379 -2.93 23.88 29.81
N GLY A 380 -1.91 23.01 29.78
CA GLY A 380 -1.41 22.31 30.97
C GLY A 380 -2.22 21.10 31.41
N VAL A 381 -3.25 20.70 30.66
CA VAL A 381 -3.99 19.46 30.87
C VAL A 381 -3.50 18.41 29.87
N THR A 382 -3.10 17.24 30.36
CA THR A 382 -2.63 16.13 29.53
C THR A 382 -3.72 15.08 29.38
N SER A 383 -4.05 14.76 28.14
CA SER A 383 -4.90 13.64 27.73
C SER A 383 -4.00 12.49 27.24
N ALA A 384 -4.11 11.33 27.89
CA ALA A 384 -3.33 10.15 27.54
C ALA A 384 -3.90 9.47 26.29
N ASP A 385 -3.06 8.96 25.39
CA ASP A 385 -3.50 8.28 24.15
C ASP A 385 -4.50 9.12 23.32
N ALA A 386 -4.37 10.45 23.36
CA ALA A 386 -5.17 11.35 22.54
C ALA A 386 -4.77 11.23 21.06
N GLY A 387 -3.49 10.94 20.81
CA GLY A 387 -2.93 10.68 19.50
C GLY A 387 -2.36 11.92 18.80
N SER A 388 -1.51 11.66 17.82
CA SER A 388 -0.88 12.67 16.97
C SER A 388 -0.58 12.10 15.59
N VAL A 389 -0.31 12.99 14.64
CA VAL A 389 0.16 12.68 13.29
C VAL A 389 1.38 13.54 12.99
N LEU A 390 2.41 12.94 12.40
CA LEU A 390 3.56 13.65 11.86
C LEU A 390 3.49 13.67 10.34
N LEU A 391 3.71 14.84 9.76
CA LEU A 391 4.01 15.05 8.34
C LEU A 391 5.52 15.19 8.23
N LEU A 392 6.17 14.27 7.53
CA LEU A 392 7.62 14.20 7.38
C LEU A 392 7.99 14.57 5.95
N ASN A 393 8.40 15.82 5.75
CA ASN A 393 8.75 16.31 4.42
C ASN A 393 10.15 15.83 4.05
N LEU A 394 10.24 15.07 2.96
CA LEU A 394 11.47 14.49 2.47
C LEU A 394 12.13 15.39 1.44
N THR A 395 13.36 15.05 1.09
CA THR A 395 14.07 15.64 -0.03
C THR A 395 15.03 14.61 -0.59
N THR A 396 15.18 14.62 -1.92
CA THR A 396 16.14 13.78 -2.60
C THR A 396 17.56 14.31 -2.44
N THR A 397 18.51 13.38 -2.36
CA THR A 397 19.94 13.64 -2.26
C THR A 397 20.66 12.73 -3.26
N PRO A 398 21.91 13.04 -3.66
CA PRO A 398 22.66 12.15 -4.56
C PRO A 398 22.81 10.72 -4.06
N ASP A 399 22.73 10.51 -2.74
CA ASP A 399 22.92 9.21 -2.09
C ASP A 399 21.60 8.57 -1.60
N GLY A 400 20.44 9.16 -1.91
CA GLY A 400 19.12 8.66 -1.49
C GLY A 400 18.19 9.77 -1.00
N ILE A 401 17.63 9.64 0.20
CA ILE A 401 16.66 10.59 0.77
C ILE A 401 17.11 11.17 2.13
N ALA A 402 16.61 12.35 2.47
CA ALA A 402 16.79 12.96 3.78
C ALA A 402 15.51 13.65 4.27
N LEU A 403 15.36 13.77 5.59
CA LEU A 403 14.30 14.60 6.19
C LEU A 403 14.65 16.07 6.05
N LYS A 404 13.78 16.84 5.39
CA LYS A 404 13.90 18.30 5.23
C LYS A 404 13.33 19.03 6.44
N ASN A 405 12.11 18.67 6.85
CA ASN A 405 11.45 19.18 8.04
C ASN A 405 10.28 18.25 8.43
N ALA A 406 9.70 18.46 9.60
CA ALA A 406 8.50 17.75 10.02
C ALA A 406 7.51 18.66 10.74
N THR A 407 6.22 18.35 10.60
CA THR A 407 5.11 19.07 11.25
C THR A 407 4.25 18.10 12.04
N GLY A 408 3.96 18.42 13.30
CA GLY A 408 3.04 17.64 14.14
C GLY A 408 1.62 18.21 14.13
N LEU A 409 0.64 17.31 14.11
CA LEU A 409 -0.80 17.60 14.15
C LEU A 409 -1.48 16.77 15.24
N SER A 410 -2.37 17.39 16.01
CA SER A 410 -3.28 16.73 16.96
C SER A 410 -4.57 17.56 17.08
N GLN A 411 -5.65 16.96 17.55
CA GLN A 411 -6.89 17.70 17.86
C GLN A 411 -6.61 18.85 18.84
N GLY A 412 -7.09 20.04 18.51
CA GLY A 412 -6.83 21.29 19.25
C GLY A 412 -5.55 22.02 18.86
N THR A 413 -4.76 21.46 17.92
CA THR A 413 -3.53 22.06 17.39
C THR A 413 -3.51 21.95 15.84
N GLY A 414 -2.57 22.61 15.17
CA GLY A 414 -2.37 22.41 13.71
C GLY A 414 -3.54 22.83 12.79
N GLY A 415 -4.50 23.61 13.31
CA GLY A 415 -5.71 24.02 12.59
C GLY A 415 -6.87 23.01 12.70
N ILE A 416 -6.74 21.99 13.55
CA ILE A 416 -7.78 21.00 13.81
C ILE A 416 -8.55 21.42 15.06
N GLY A 417 -9.88 21.55 14.93
CA GLY A 417 -10.77 21.85 16.05
C GLY A 417 -10.90 20.68 17.03
N GLY A 418 -11.76 20.84 18.04
CA GLY A 418 -11.87 19.87 19.13
C GLY A 418 -10.66 19.92 20.06
N GLY A 419 -10.73 19.23 21.20
CA GLY A 419 -9.57 18.99 22.06
C GLY A 419 -9.28 17.50 22.04
N GLY A 420 -8.01 17.09 22.06
CA GLY A 420 -7.69 15.68 22.26
C GLY A 420 -8.16 15.23 23.64
N GLU A 421 -9.06 14.27 23.69
CA GLU A 421 -9.49 13.58 24.89
C GLU A 421 -8.71 12.27 25.08
N SER A 422 -8.69 11.76 26.31
CA SER A 422 -7.94 10.54 26.58
C SER A 422 -8.55 9.36 25.84
N GLY A 423 -7.74 8.67 25.04
CA GLY A 423 -8.16 7.50 24.27
C GLY A 423 -8.82 7.81 22.93
N ASP A 424 -8.75 9.03 22.40
CA ASP A 424 -9.24 9.34 21.05
C ASP A 424 -8.45 8.64 19.95
N GLN A 425 -7.16 8.39 20.19
CA GLN A 425 -6.25 7.69 19.29
C GLN A 425 -6.15 8.35 17.91
N PHE A 426 -6.04 9.68 17.86
CA PHE A 426 -5.82 10.43 16.63
C PHE A 426 -4.57 9.93 15.88
N GLY A 427 -4.70 9.70 14.57
CA GLY A 427 -3.67 9.05 13.75
C GLY A 427 -3.75 7.52 13.74
N THR A 428 -4.85 6.90 14.18
CA THR A 428 -5.02 5.44 14.06
C THR A 428 -4.93 4.99 12.60
N ALA A 429 -5.47 5.77 11.67
CA ALA A 429 -5.30 5.63 10.23
C ALA A 429 -5.07 7.01 9.59
N VAL A 430 -4.36 7.04 8.46
CA VAL A 430 -4.06 8.26 7.71
C VAL A 430 -4.19 7.97 6.22
N THR A 431 -4.65 8.94 5.45
CA THR A 431 -4.64 8.93 3.98
C THR A 431 -4.63 10.37 3.46
N ALA A 432 -4.28 10.58 2.19
CA ALA A 432 -4.30 11.89 1.57
C ALA A 432 -4.64 11.84 0.07
N GLY A 433 -5.34 12.87 -0.39
CA GLY A 433 -5.84 12.96 -1.76
C GLY A 433 -6.25 14.38 -2.17
N ASP A 434 -6.47 14.61 -3.46
CA ASP A 434 -7.02 15.85 -4.01
C ASP A 434 -8.56 15.80 -4.01
N PHE A 435 -9.13 15.72 -2.80
CA PHE A 435 -10.58 15.66 -2.60
C PHE A 435 -11.33 16.92 -3.06
N THR A 436 -10.60 17.98 -3.45
CA THR A 436 -11.14 19.26 -3.91
C THR A 436 -10.89 19.56 -5.39
N GLY A 437 -10.24 18.65 -6.11
CA GLY A 437 -9.98 18.77 -7.56
C GLY A 437 -9.18 20.02 -7.93
N ASN A 438 -8.42 20.58 -6.99
CA ASN A 438 -7.68 21.83 -7.17
C ASN A 438 -6.17 21.59 -7.30
N GLY A 439 -5.75 20.32 -7.37
CA GLY A 439 -4.35 19.91 -7.45
C GLY A 439 -3.59 20.07 -6.12
N THR A 440 -4.29 20.22 -4.99
CA THR A 440 -3.66 20.29 -3.67
C THR A 440 -4.08 19.10 -2.81
N THR A 441 -3.10 18.54 -2.11
CA THR A 441 -3.29 17.39 -1.24
C THR A 441 -3.99 17.78 0.06
N GLY A 442 -5.18 17.22 0.30
CA GLY A 442 -5.86 17.27 1.59
C GLY A 442 -5.59 15.99 2.40
N LEU A 443 -5.59 16.11 3.73
CA LEU A 443 -5.35 14.99 4.65
C LEU A 443 -6.67 14.46 5.20
N VAL A 444 -6.78 13.14 5.39
CA VAL A 444 -7.84 12.52 6.18
C VAL A 444 -7.21 11.69 7.30
N LEU A 445 -7.56 12.02 8.54
CA LEU A 445 -6.90 11.52 9.75
C LEU A 445 -7.93 10.87 10.66
N GLY A 446 -7.74 9.61 11.00
CA GLY A 446 -8.66 8.82 11.81
C GLY A 446 -8.42 8.94 13.31
N ALA A 447 -9.49 8.96 14.10
CA ALA A 447 -9.47 8.87 15.56
C ALA A 447 -10.47 7.82 16.01
N ALA A 448 -10.05 6.56 15.96
CA ALA A 448 -10.93 5.40 16.13
C ALA A 448 -11.49 5.24 17.55
N GLY A 449 -10.90 5.93 18.54
CA GLY A 449 -11.34 5.91 19.93
C GLY A 449 -12.31 7.03 20.30
N GLU A 450 -12.46 8.06 19.44
CA GLU A 450 -13.30 9.23 19.71
C GLU A 450 -14.75 8.83 20.05
N ASN A 451 -15.39 9.61 20.93
CA ASN A 451 -16.81 9.44 21.30
C ASN A 451 -17.14 8.05 21.87
N ASN A 452 -16.30 7.55 22.79
CA ASN A 452 -16.43 6.21 23.40
C ASN A 452 -16.38 5.06 22.38
N GLY A 453 -15.51 5.18 21.36
CA GLY A 453 -15.31 4.15 20.33
C GLY A 453 -16.32 4.16 19.18
N ASP A 454 -17.15 5.19 19.06
CA ASP A 454 -17.83 5.47 17.79
C ASP A 454 -16.81 5.76 16.68
N GLY A 455 -15.75 6.50 17.05
CA GLY A 455 -14.69 6.96 16.17
C GLY A 455 -15.09 8.12 15.26
N THR A 456 -14.10 8.72 14.62
CA THR A 456 -14.28 9.77 13.61
C THR A 456 -13.16 9.80 12.59
N THR A 457 -13.39 10.57 11.53
CA THR A 457 -12.34 11.00 10.60
C THR A 457 -12.34 12.52 10.51
N VAL A 458 -11.15 13.09 10.37
CA VAL A 458 -10.94 14.53 10.22
C VAL A 458 -10.37 14.80 8.84
N TYR A 459 -11.12 15.54 8.01
CA TYR A 459 -10.59 16.07 6.76
C TYR A 459 -9.95 17.43 7.01
N ARG A 460 -8.68 17.59 6.60
CA ARG A 460 -7.94 18.84 6.66
C ARG A 460 -7.47 19.22 5.26
N PRO A 461 -8.09 20.24 4.61
CA PRO A 461 -7.61 20.72 3.32
C PRO A 461 -6.23 21.36 3.46
N ALA A 462 -5.50 21.48 2.34
CA ALA A 462 -4.22 22.21 2.30
C ALA A 462 -4.36 23.65 2.82
N THR A 463 -5.49 24.29 2.53
CA THR A 463 -5.85 25.62 3.03
C THR A 463 -7.28 25.65 3.55
N GLY A 464 -7.49 26.22 4.73
CA GLY A 464 -8.82 26.37 5.33
C GLY A 464 -9.00 25.58 6.62
N PRO A 465 -10.20 25.61 7.21
CA PRO A 465 -10.49 24.87 8.44
C PRO A 465 -10.67 23.38 8.17
N ALA A 466 -10.27 22.55 9.13
CA ALA A 466 -10.59 21.13 9.12
C ALA A 466 -12.09 20.88 9.39
N SER A 467 -12.62 19.76 8.89
CA SER A 467 -13.98 19.28 9.11
C SER A 467 -13.98 17.88 9.70
N PHE A 468 -14.95 17.61 10.57
CA PHE A 468 -15.16 16.29 11.15
C PHE A 468 -16.20 15.53 10.33
N LEU A 469 -15.80 14.36 9.84
CA LEU A 469 -16.63 13.43 9.09
C LEU A 469 -17.01 12.26 10.01
N GLY A 470 -17.71 12.58 11.10
CA GLY A 470 -18.16 11.59 12.09
C GLY A 470 -19.26 10.67 11.56
N LYS A 471 -19.77 9.77 12.41
CA LYS A 471 -20.73 8.72 12.02
C LYS A 471 -21.95 9.16 11.21
N GLY A 472 -22.47 10.36 11.47
CA GLY A 472 -23.63 10.90 10.74
C GLY A 472 -23.29 11.33 9.30
N VAL A 473 -22.04 11.70 9.05
CA VAL A 473 -21.54 12.06 7.71
C VAL A 473 -21.07 10.81 6.98
N ALA A 474 -20.32 9.93 7.65
CA ALA A 474 -19.83 8.68 7.06
C ALA A 474 -20.90 7.57 6.97
N GLY A 475 -22.08 7.77 7.57
CA GLY A 475 -23.17 6.79 7.54
C GLY A 475 -22.86 5.51 8.30
N THR A 476 -22.23 5.59 9.47
CA THR A 476 -21.84 4.43 10.27
C THR A 476 -22.71 4.25 11.53
N PRO A 477 -22.90 3.00 12.01
CA PRO A 477 -23.53 2.74 13.30
C PRO A 477 -22.69 3.23 14.50
N THR A 478 -23.30 3.30 15.68
CA THR A 478 -22.61 3.50 16.96
C THR A 478 -21.66 2.32 17.27
N GLY A 479 -20.51 2.60 17.87
CA GLY A 479 -19.49 1.63 18.29
C GLY A 479 -18.66 1.06 17.15
N SER A 480 -18.67 1.70 15.98
CA SER A 480 -18.06 1.15 14.75
C SER A 480 -16.58 1.51 14.58
N ARG A 481 -15.98 2.26 15.52
CA ARG A 481 -14.57 2.67 15.49
C ARG A 481 -14.15 3.29 14.15
N LEU A 482 -14.95 4.23 13.67
CA LEU A 482 -14.71 4.98 12.44
C LEU A 482 -13.33 5.64 12.44
N GLY A 483 -12.60 5.60 11.32
CA GLY A 483 -11.23 6.10 11.23
C GLY A 483 -10.14 5.08 11.61
N SER A 484 -10.47 3.80 11.58
CA SER A 484 -9.52 2.69 11.78
C SER A 484 -8.94 2.14 10.47
N VAL A 485 -9.62 2.33 9.33
CA VAL A 485 -9.19 1.93 7.98
C VAL A 485 -9.54 3.05 7.01
N LEU A 486 -8.56 3.59 6.29
CA LEU A 486 -8.70 4.71 5.36
C LEU A 486 -7.84 4.50 4.11
N THR A 487 -8.33 4.90 2.95
CA THR A 487 -7.56 5.00 1.70
C THR A 487 -8.22 6.01 0.73
N SER A 488 -7.48 6.55 -0.24
CA SER A 488 -7.93 7.57 -1.21
C SER A 488 -6.96 7.79 -2.37
#